data_AF-A0A2E6N9K3-F1
#
_entry.id   AF-A0A2E6N9K3-F1
#
_cell.length_a   1.000
_cell.length_b   1.000
_cell.length_c   1.000
_cell.angle_alpha   90.00
_cell.angle_beta   90.00
_cell.angle_gamma   90.00
#
_symmetry.space_group_name_H-M   'P 1'
#
loop_
_entity.id
_entity.type
_entity.pdbx_description
1 polymer ?
#
loop_
_entity_poly.entity_id
_entity_poly.type
_entity_poly.pdbx_seq_one_letter_code
_entity_poly.pdbx_strand_id
1 'polypeptide(L)' 'EDLRDYLNLVLLPNCRVMPTSAIYEQALRIQSQAQYCFYDSLIVGAALVSGAKQLYSENLLPGGLFGNLEIVNPFE' A
#
# COMPACT_ATOMS: atom_id res chain seq x y z
N GLU A 1 -9.95 25.63 -5.66
CA GLU A 1 -11.08 24.68 -5.50
C GLU A 1 -10.74 23.32 -6.07
N ASP A 2 -10.15 23.26 -7.26
CA ASP A 2 -9.88 22.05 -8.06
C ASP A 2 -9.29 20.83 -7.31
N LEU A 3 -8.31 20.98 -6.43
CA LEU A 3 -7.72 19.83 -5.72
C LEU A 3 -8.65 19.20 -4.68
N ARG A 4 -9.50 20.02 -4.03
CA ARG A 4 -10.48 19.50 -3.06
C ARG A 4 -11.58 18.74 -3.79
N ASP A 5 -11.99 19.23 -4.95
CA ASP A 5 -12.97 18.55 -5.78
C ASP A 5 -12.39 17.26 -6.35
N TYR A 6 -11.13 17.26 -6.80
CA TYR A 6 -10.48 16.04 -7.26
C TYR A 6 -10.36 14.98 -6.15
N LEU A 7 -9.99 15.39 -4.92
CA LEU A 7 -9.96 14.50 -3.76
C LEU A 7 -11.35 13.87 -3.51
N ASN A 8 -12.40 14.69 -3.50
CA ASN A 8 -13.75 14.26 -3.12
C ASN A 8 -14.48 13.49 -4.24
N LEU A 9 -14.24 13.83 -5.50
CA LEU A 9 -14.94 13.28 -6.65
C LEU A 9 -14.20 12.12 -7.31
N VAL A 10 -12.87 12.06 -7.19
CA VAL A 10 -12.04 11.05 -7.85
C VAL A 10 -11.34 10.15 -6.84
N LEU A 11 -10.53 10.68 -5.93
CA LEU A 11 -9.69 9.83 -5.09
C LEU A 11 -10.47 9.07 -4.01
N LEU A 12 -11.26 9.77 -3.18
CA LEU A 12 -11.99 9.15 -2.08
C LEU A 12 -13.01 8.09 -2.55
N PRO A 13 -13.82 8.31 -3.59
CA PRO A 13 -14.76 7.30 -4.08
C PRO A 13 -14.08 6.04 -4.63
N ASN A 14 -12.83 6.14 -5.09
CA ASN A 14 -12.06 5.01 -5.61
C ASN A 14 -11.19 4.33 -4.53
N CYS A 15 -11.07 4.91 -3.33
CA CYS A 15 -10.34 4.32 -2.22
C CYS A 15 -11.16 3.23 -1.53
N ARG A 16 -10.98 1.98 -1.97
CA ARG A 16 -11.71 0.82 -1.41
C ARG A 16 -11.12 0.26 -0.12
N VAL A 17 -9.89 0.65 0.21
CA VAL A 17 -9.14 0.14 1.37
C VAL A 17 -8.89 1.30 2.31
N MET A 18 -9.66 1.35 3.40
CA MET A 18 -9.49 2.34 4.46
C MET A 18 -8.68 1.76 5.62
N PRO A 19 -8.03 2.60 6.45
CA PRO A 19 -7.28 2.13 7.60
C PRO A 19 -8.13 1.27 8.55
N THR A 20 -7.57 0.15 8.98
CA THR A 20 -8.18 -0.77 9.95
C THR A 20 -7.11 -1.27 10.91
N SER A 21 -7.50 -1.78 12.08
CA SER A 21 -6.57 -2.40 13.04
C SER A 21 -5.72 -3.50 12.39
N ALA A 22 -6.31 -4.32 11.51
CA ALA A 22 -5.61 -5.37 10.78
C ALA A 22 -4.46 -4.81 9.91
N ILE A 23 -4.66 -3.66 9.26
CA ILE A 23 -3.61 -3.01 8.46
C ILE A 23 -2.48 -2.52 9.36
N TYR A 24 -2.80 -1.89 10.50
CA TYR A 24 -1.78 -1.41 11.43
C TYR A 24 -0.95 -2.55 12.02
N GLU A 25 -1.59 -3.64 12.45
CA GLU A 25 -0.89 -4.83 12.96
C GLU A 25 0.01 -5.46 11.89
N GLN A 26 -0.48 -5.56 10.65
CA GLN A 26 0.30 -6.09 9.54
C GLN A 26 1.49 -5.19 9.19
N ALA A 27 1.31 -3.87 9.22
CA ALA A 27 2.37 -2.90 8.97
C ALA A 27 3.48 -2.99 10.02
N LEU A 28 3.13 -3.13 11.31
CA LEU A 28 4.12 -3.33 12.38
C LEU A 28 4.91 -4.62 12.19
N ARG A 29 4.25 -5.71 11.75
CA ARG A 29 4.94 -6.97 11.41
C ARG A 29 5.92 -6.77 10.27
N ILE A 30 5.49 -6.16 9.16
CA ILE A 30 6.34 -5.87 8.00
C ILE A 30 7.53 -5.01 8.40
N GLN A 31 7.30 -3.93 9.15
CA GLN A 31 8.37 -3.04 9.61
C GLN A 31 9.41 -3.77 10.47
N SER A 32 8.97 -4.74 11.27
CA SER A 32 9.89 -5.53 12.10
C SER A 32 10.71 -6.57 11.32
N GLN A 33 10.23 -6.98 10.15
CA GLN A 33 10.82 -8.07 9.34
C GLN A 33 11.57 -7.57 8.10
N ALA A 34 11.18 -6.42 7.57
CA ALA A 34 11.75 -5.78 6.39
C ALA A 34 12.38 -4.43 6.76
N GLN A 35 13.24 -3.89 5.89
CA GLN A 35 13.86 -2.58 6.10
C GLN A 35 12.97 -1.39 5.68
N TYR A 36 11.65 -1.58 5.62
CA TYR A 36 10.73 -0.51 5.26
C TYR A 36 10.48 0.46 6.41
N CYS A 37 10.27 1.73 6.08
CA CYS A 37 9.74 2.68 7.06
C CYS A 37 8.27 2.33 7.38
N PHE A 38 7.73 2.91 8.46
CA PHE A 38 6.36 2.58 8.89
C PHE A 38 5.30 2.89 7.82
N TYR A 39 5.43 4.01 7.08
CA TYR A 39 4.46 4.38 6.06
C TYR A 39 4.51 3.46 4.83
N ASP A 40 5.70 3.07 4.39
CA ASP A 40 5.85 2.06 3.34
C ASP A 40 5.27 0.71 3.79
N SER A 41 5.52 0.34 5.06
CA SER A 41 4.95 -0.87 5.66
C SER A 41 3.42 -0.81 5.73
N LEU A 42 2.81 0.37 5.93
CA LEU A 42 1.36 0.57 5.86
C LEU A 42 0.81 0.32 4.46
N ILE A 43 1.47 0.82 3.42
CA ILE A 43 1.05 0.62 2.03
C ILE A 43 1.10 -0.87 1.68
N VAL A 44 2.21 -1.54 2.00
CA VAL A 44 2.38 -2.99 1.77
C VAL A 44 1.36 -3.79 2.60
N GLY A 45 1.15 -3.43 3.87
CA GLY A 45 0.17 -4.08 4.74
C GLY A 45 -1.27 -3.94 4.23
N ALA A 46 -1.65 -2.77 3.74
CA ALA A 46 -2.95 -2.51 3.13
C ALA A 46 -3.17 -3.35 1.87
N ALA A 47 -2.15 -3.44 1.00
CA ALA A 47 -2.19 -4.29 -0.19
C ALA A 47 -2.43 -5.76 0.18
N LEU A 48 -1.70 -6.29 1.16
CA LEU A 48 -1.86 -7.66 1.64
C LEU A 48 -3.26 -7.92 2.25
N VAL A 49 -3.72 -7.04 3.14
CA VAL A 49 -5.03 -7.19 3.80
C VAL A 49 -6.17 -7.10 2.78
N SER A 50 -6.03 -6.28 1.75
CA SER A 50 -7.02 -6.20 0.66
C SER A 50 -7.05 -7.43 -0.26
N GLY A 51 -6.08 -8.33 -0.15
CA GLY A 51 -5.91 -9.47 -1.05
C GLY A 51 -5.41 -9.08 -2.44
N ALA A 52 -4.82 -7.90 -2.59
CA ALA A 52 -4.21 -7.48 -3.84
C ALA A 52 -3.04 -8.42 -4.19
N LYS A 53 -2.92 -8.74 -5.47
CA LYS A 53 -1.81 -9.55 -6.00
C LYS A 53 -0.63 -8.69 -6.45
N GLN A 54 -0.90 -7.43 -6.78
CA GLN A 54 0.09 -6.49 -7.30
C GLN A 54 -0.03 -5.15 -6.58
N LEU A 55 1.11 -4.59 -6.21
CA LEU A 55 1.26 -3.24 -5.69
C LEU A 55 2.17 -2.46 -6.64
N TYR A 56 1.59 -1.48 -7.33
CA TYR A 56 2.36 -0.60 -8.19
C TYR A 56 3.04 0.50 -7.38
N SER A 57 4.36 0.63 -7.50
CA SER A 57 5.12 1.71 -6.85
C SER A 57 6.46 1.93 -7.55
N GLU A 58 6.81 3.20 -7.76
CA GLU A 58 8.13 3.62 -8.27
C GLU A 58 9.22 3.55 -7.18
N ASN A 59 8.85 3.84 -5.93
CA ASN A 59 9.81 4.07 -4.84
C ASN A 59 10.02 2.85 -3.93
N LEU A 60 9.09 1.89 -3.95
CA LEU A 60 9.27 0.67 -3.17
C LEU A 60 10.26 -0.24 -3.91
N LEU A 61 11.37 -0.56 -3.25
CA LEU A 61 12.38 -1.45 -3.80
C LEU A 61 11.72 -2.79 -4.23
N PRO A 62 11.81 -3.16 -5.52
CA PRO A 62 11.34 -4.46 -6.00
C PRO A 62 12.27 -5.55 -5.46
N GLY A 63 11.70 -6.69 -5.02
CA GLY A 63 12.53 -7.88 -4.74
C GLY A 63 12.13 -8.77 -3.55
N GLY A 64 11.12 -8.41 -2.76
CA GLY A 64 10.57 -9.31 -1.74
C GLY A 64 9.15 -9.73 -2.06
N LEU A 65 8.91 -11.01 -2.36
CA LEU A 65 7.56 -11.57 -2.32
C LEU A 65 7.07 -11.52 -0.87
N PHE A 66 6.16 -10.59 -0.57
CA PHE A 66 5.43 -10.59 0.70
C PHE A 66 4.25 -11.56 0.56
N GLY A 67 4.51 -12.86 0.71
CA GLY A 67 3.50 -13.89 0.43
C GLY A 67 3.07 -13.88 -1.04
N ASN A 68 1.81 -13.51 -1.31
CA ASN A 68 1.22 -13.49 -2.66
C ASN A 68 1.22 -12.10 -3.33
N LEU A 69 1.90 -11.11 -2.74
CA LEU A 69 1.99 -9.75 -3.26
C LEU A 69 3.28 -9.54 -4.05
N GLU A 70 3.12 -9.11 -5.29
CA GLU A 70 4.19 -8.65 -6.16
C GLU A 70 4.25 -7.11 -6.16
N ILE A 71 5.44 -6.54 -5.99
CA ILE A 71 5.66 -5.09 -6.11
C ILE A 71 6.18 -4.82 -7.52
N VAL A 72 5.49 -3.96 -8.27
CA VAL A 72 5.77 -3.68 -9.69
C VAL A 72 6.06 -2.19 -9.86
N ASN A 73 7.17 -1.85 -10.51
CA ASN A 73 7.41 -0.48 -10.95
C ASN A 73 6.58 -0.21 -12.22
N PRO A 74 5.62 0.73 -12.22
CA PRO A 74 4.76 0.96 -13.38
C PRO A 74 5.45 1.67 -14.56
N PHE A 75 6.69 2.13 -14.38
CA PHE A 75 7.47 2.85 -15.39
C PHE A 75 8.63 2.05 -15.98
N GLU A 76 8.81 0.81 -15.53
CA GLU A 76 9.76 -0.17 -16.09
C GLU A 76 9.13 -1.03 -17.20
#